data_AF-A0A851YQ34-F1
#
_entry.id   AF-A0A851YQ34-F1
#
_cell.length_a   1.000
_cell.length_b   1.000
_cell.length_c   1.000
_cell.angle_alpha   90.00
_cell.angle_beta   90.00
_cell.angle_gamma   90.00
#
_symmetry.space_group_name_H-M   'P 1'
#
loop_
_entity.id
_entity.type
_entity.pdbx_description
1 polymer ?
#
loop_
_entity_poly.entity_id
_entity_poly.type
_entity_poly.pdbx_seq_one_letter_code
_entity_poly.pdbx_strand_id
1 'polypeptide(L)'
;AERSRSLFLWDNGSPMRFYVRPGLAKLRLAPLVLAGGGRLCRVQEPGAVLLAQPGEAAPGGAVSTEYVTECVQRNERLPLEPFRLPAAPSSATAAAPRGRLAFSDAEDAALMRAAMRERYLRHLRPARRAGLFEAANREFETVESRSDASEISGELPTKERISPGETASGLKTVLQDSVGPDTRLQMEEQPTSTCSSSSMVGDAVKMMQCLMEKSGMDLLTVTQAFLKNSGEAEATLHFLQTGRRRDGYPVWSREDDLELQKDDECVRNKLIAKFGAENLAKRVAFRKS
;
A
#
# COMPACT_ATOMS: atom_id res chain seq x y z
N ALA A 1 15.42 20.34 -19.27
CA ALA A 1 14.83 21.67 -19.54
C ALA A 1 13.79 21.96 -18.48
N GLU A 2 14.03 22.97 -17.65
CA GLU A 2 13.02 23.46 -16.71
C GLU A 2 11.92 24.15 -17.51
N ARG A 3 10.65 23.80 -17.23
CA ARG A 3 9.49 24.42 -17.88
C ARG A 3 8.98 25.55 -17.00
N SER A 4 8.68 26.70 -17.60
CA SER A 4 8.17 27.86 -16.85
C SER A 4 6.84 27.50 -16.16
N ARG A 5 6.75 27.71 -14.84
CA ARG A 5 5.52 27.48 -14.06
C ARG A 5 4.39 28.49 -14.32
N SER A 6 4.60 29.40 -15.27
CA SER A 6 3.76 30.57 -15.58
C SER A 6 3.21 30.60 -17.02
N LEU A 7 3.45 29.56 -17.83
CA LEU A 7 3.03 29.49 -19.25
C LEU A 7 1.52 29.70 -19.47
N PHE A 8 0.71 29.28 -18.50
CA PHE A 8 -0.74 29.29 -18.59
C PHE A 8 -1.36 30.22 -17.54
N LEU A 9 -0.79 31.41 -17.40
CA LEU A 9 -1.37 32.54 -16.68
C LEU A 9 -1.86 33.60 -17.68
N TRP A 10 -2.96 34.27 -17.36
CA TRP A 10 -3.38 35.50 -18.01
C TRP A 10 -2.48 36.66 -17.57
N ASP A 11 -2.55 37.79 -18.29
CA ASP A 11 -1.70 38.96 -18.05
C ASP A 11 -1.98 39.65 -16.69
N ASN A 12 -3.10 39.32 -16.04
CA ASN A 12 -3.42 39.71 -14.66
C ASN A 12 -2.92 38.69 -13.60
N GLY A 13 -2.07 37.73 -13.98
CA GLY A 13 -1.55 36.66 -13.12
C GLY A 13 -2.55 35.54 -12.78
N SER A 14 -3.82 35.64 -13.20
CA SER A 14 -4.82 34.60 -12.93
C SER A 14 -4.58 33.37 -13.83
N PRO A 15 -4.72 32.14 -13.30
CA PRO A 15 -4.47 30.94 -14.09
C PRO A 15 -5.53 30.74 -15.18
N MET A 16 -5.07 30.43 -16.39
CA MET A 16 -5.93 30.10 -17.52
C MET A 16 -6.74 28.84 -17.20
N ARG A 17 -8.05 28.91 -17.42
CA ARG A 17 -8.98 27.78 -17.26
C ARG A 17 -9.08 27.06 -18.59
N PHE A 18 -8.86 25.75 -18.58
CA PHE A 18 -9.06 24.88 -19.73
C PHE A 18 -10.13 23.83 -19.41
N TYR A 19 -10.86 23.39 -20.42
CA TYR A 19 -11.68 22.20 -20.35
C TYR A 19 -11.32 21.27 -21.51
N VAL A 20 -11.10 20.00 -21.18
CA VAL A 20 -10.90 18.92 -22.14
C VAL A 20 -11.98 17.87 -21.86
N ARG A 21 -12.64 17.37 -22.91
CA ARG A 21 -13.57 16.25 -22.80
C ARG A 21 -12.87 15.01 -22.22
N PRO A 22 -13.54 14.15 -21.43
CA PRO A 22 -12.96 12.91 -20.93
C PRO A 22 -12.44 12.03 -22.08
N GLY A 23 -11.17 11.62 -22.02
CA GLY A 23 -10.52 10.85 -23.08
C GLY A 23 -8.99 10.97 -23.04
N LEU A 24 -8.33 10.38 -24.05
CA LEU A 24 -6.87 10.32 -24.13
C LEU A 24 -6.20 11.71 -24.22
N ALA A 25 -6.86 12.67 -24.88
CA ALA A 25 -6.42 14.06 -24.92
C ALA A 25 -6.29 14.67 -23.51
N LYS A 26 -7.27 14.45 -22.63
CA LYS A 26 -7.26 14.96 -21.26
C LYS A 26 -6.12 14.38 -20.44
N LEU A 27 -5.85 13.08 -20.58
CA LEU A 27 -4.72 12.41 -19.91
C LEU A 27 -3.36 12.96 -20.37
N ARG A 28 -3.19 13.22 -21.67
CA ARG A 28 -1.96 13.78 -22.24
C ARG A 28 -1.71 15.23 -21.84
N LEU A 29 -2.75 16.06 -21.83
CA LEU A 29 -2.62 17.50 -21.62
C LEU A 29 -2.68 17.94 -20.15
N ALA A 30 -3.34 17.18 -19.27
CA ALA A 30 -3.44 17.53 -17.85
C ALA A 30 -2.10 17.81 -17.15
N PRO A 31 -1.05 16.97 -17.24
CA PRO A 31 0.22 17.27 -16.60
C PRO A 31 0.90 18.52 -17.20
N LEU A 32 0.69 18.80 -18.50
CA LEU A 32 1.27 19.96 -19.17
C LEU A 32 0.60 21.26 -18.71
N VAL A 33 -0.73 21.31 -18.70
CA VAL A 33 -1.52 22.47 -18.25
C VAL A 33 -1.21 22.79 -16.79
N LEU A 34 -1.19 21.78 -15.91
CA LEU A 34 -0.92 21.96 -14.49
C LEU A 34 0.53 22.40 -14.22
N ALA A 35 1.51 21.82 -14.92
CA ALA A 35 2.92 22.20 -14.76
C ALA A 35 3.20 23.64 -15.21
N GLY A 36 2.48 24.13 -16.23
CA GLY A 36 2.54 25.52 -16.69
C GLY A 36 1.69 26.51 -15.89
N GLY A 37 1.09 26.10 -14.76
CA GLY A 37 0.31 26.98 -13.88
C GLY A 37 -1.17 27.14 -14.22
N GLY A 38 -1.67 26.47 -15.26
CA GLY A 38 -3.07 26.51 -15.68
C GLY A 38 -3.98 25.61 -14.83
N ARG A 39 -5.29 25.75 -15.01
CA ARG A 39 -6.31 24.93 -14.31
C ARG A 39 -7.17 24.13 -15.29
N LEU A 40 -7.42 22.87 -14.97
CA LEU A 40 -8.39 22.03 -15.68
C LEU A 40 -9.75 22.02 -14.98
N CYS A 41 -10.79 22.36 -15.72
CA CYS A 41 -12.17 22.33 -15.26
C CYS A 41 -12.75 20.92 -15.35
N ARG A 42 -13.67 20.58 -14.43
CA ARG A 42 -14.40 19.30 -14.45
C ARG A 42 -15.51 19.29 -15.50
N VAL A 43 -16.17 20.44 -15.66
CA VAL A 43 -17.21 20.73 -16.66
C VAL A 43 -16.77 21.92 -17.52
N GLN A 44 -17.44 22.16 -18.66
CA GLN A 44 -17.21 23.37 -19.44
C GLN A 44 -17.81 24.56 -18.68
N GLU A 45 -17.00 25.57 -18.40
CA GLU A 45 -17.39 26.77 -17.66
C GLU A 45 -17.27 28.02 -18.57
N PRO A 46 -17.97 29.13 -18.26
CA PRO A 46 -17.75 30.41 -18.92
C PRO A 46 -16.28 30.86 -18.78
N GLY A 47 -15.67 31.30 -19.89
CA GLY A 47 -14.27 31.73 -19.92
C GLY A 47 -13.23 30.60 -19.87
N ALA A 48 -13.63 29.33 -19.76
CA ALA A 48 -12.71 28.21 -19.88
C ALA A 48 -12.45 27.86 -21.37
N VAL A 49 -11.18 27.81 -21.76
CA VAL A 49 -10.76 27.41 -23.11
C VAL A 49 -11.09 25.94 -23.35
N LEU A 50 -12.04 25.67 -24.24
CA LEU A 50 -12.35 24.33 -24.70
C LEU A 50 -11.23 23.83 -25.62
N LEU A 51 -10.55 22.76 -25.22
CA LEU A 51 -9.55 22.08 -26.03
C LEU A 51 -10.17 20.83 -26.69
N ALA A 52 -10.06 20.74 -28.02
CA ALA A 52 -10.55 19.63 -28.83
C ALA A 52 -9.48 19.19 -29.85
N GLN A 53 -9.49 17.92 -30.27
CA GLN A 53 -8.54 17.49 -31.30
C GLN A 53 -8.95 18.00 -32.70
N PRO A 54 -7.99 18.30 -33.60
CA PRO A 54 -8.30 18.50 -35.01
C PRO A 54 -9.10 17.31 -35.57
N GLY A 55 -10.25 17.59 -36.19
CA GLY A 55 -11.19 16.57 -36.69
C GLY A 55 -12.21 16.05 -35.67
N GLU A 56 -12.11 16.43 -34.39
CA GLU A 56 -13.16 16.13 -33.40
C GLU A 56 -14.35 17.08 -33.57
N ALA A 57 -15.58 16.57 -33.47
CA ALA A 57 -16.80 17.37 -33.53
C ALA A 57 -16.90 18.32 -32.31
N ALA A 58 -16.43 19.56 -32.48
CA ALA A 58 -16.38 20.59 -31.45
C ALA A 58 -17.31 21.78 -31.79
N PRO A 59 -17.91 22.44 -30.78
CA PRO A 59 -18.62 23.70 -31.00
C PRO A 59 -17.65 24.79 -31.48
N GLY A 60 -18.17 25.76 -32.24
CA GLY A 60 -17.39 26.88 -32.75
C GLY A 60 -16.67 27.65 -31.64
N GLY A 61 -15.39 27.98 -31.87
CA GLY A 61 -14.53 28.64 -30.89
C GLY A 61 -13.73 27.70 -29.98
N ALA A 62 -13.85 26.38 -30.16
CA ALA A 62 -12.90 25.42 -29.59
C ALA A 62 -11.48 25.68 -30.10
N VAL A 63 -10.48 25.37 -29.28
CA VAL A 63 -9.05 25.53 -29.57
C VAL A 63 -8.42 24.15 -29.76
N SER A 64 -7.52 24.00 -30.75
CA SER A 64 -6.78 22.77 -31.00
C SER A 64 -6.00 22.36 -29.75
N THR A 65 -6.00 21.06 -29.43
CA THR A 65 -5.12 20.47 -28.42
C THR A 65 -3.63 20.78 -28.63
N GLU A 66 -3.24 21.09 -29.87
CA GLU A 66 -1.86 21.45 -30.25
C GLU A 66 -1.38 22.73 -29.57
N TYR A 67 -2.30 23.64 -29.21
CA TYR A 67 -1.99 24.87 -28.49
C TYR A 67 -1.14 24.62 -27.25
N VAL A 68 -1.54 23.65 -26.42
CA VAL A 68 -0.86 23.33 -25.16
C VAL A 68 0.51 22.70 -25.42
N THR A 69 0.63 21.83 -26.42
CA THR A 69 1.92 21.21 -26.75
C THR A 69 2.90 22.22 -27.34
N GLU A 70 2.42 23.13 -28.19
CA GLU A 70 3.22 24.19 -28.81
C GLU A 70 3.70 25.23 -27.79
N CYS A 71 2.83 25.68 -26.89
CA CYS A 71 3.22 26.59 -25.79
C CYS A 71 4.31 25.95 -24.90
N VAL A 72 4.20 24.65 -24.61
CA VAL A 72 5.21 23.92 -23.82
C VAL A 72 6.50 23.68 -24.60
N GLN A 73 6.43 23.47 -25.91
CA GLN A 73 7.61 23.25 -26.77
C GLN A 73 8.40 24.54 -26.98
N ARG A 74 7.72 25.67 -27.18
CA ARG A 74 8.33 27.01 -27.30
C ARG A 74 8.64 27.65 -25.95
N ASN A 75 8.11 27.10 -24.86
CA ASN A 75 8.17 27.65 -23.50
C ASN A 75 7.68 29.12 -23.43
N GLU A 76 6.62 29.42 -24.18
CA GLU A 76 5.99 30.73 -24.33
C GLU A 76 4.46 30.59 -24.44
N ARG A 77 3.70 31.59 -23.95
CA ARG A 77 2.24 31.62 -24.09
C ARG A 77 1.84 32.16 -25.47
N LEU A 78 1.53 31.26 -26.39
CA LEU A 78 1.07 31.63 -27.73
C LEU A 78 -0.34 32.28 -27.71
N PRO A 79 -0.71 33.07 -28.74
CA PRO A 79 -2.09 33.51 -28.95
C PRO A 79 -3.02 32.32 -29.24
N LEU A 80 -4.30 32.44 -28.90
CA LEU A 80 -5.29 31.36 -29.05
C LEU A 80 -5.91 31.34 -30.46
N GLU A 81 -5.93 32.49 -31.12
CA GLU A 81 -6.55 32.77 -32.41
C GLU A 81 -6.08 31.81 -33.53
N PRO A 82 -4.77 31.53 -33.73
CA PRO A 82 -4.31 30.64 -34.79
C PRO A 82 -4.72 29.17 -34.58
N PHE A 83 -5.05 28.81 -33.34
CA PHE A 83 -5.42 27.46 -32.94
C PHE A 83 -6.93 27.27 -32.83
N ARG A 84 -7.75 28.30 -33.11
CA ARG A 84 -9.22 28.13 -33.11
C ARG A 84 -9.63 27.20 -34.25
N LEU A 85 -10.28 26.11 -33.89
CA LEU A 85 -10.88 25.19 -34.85
C LEU A 85 -12.10 25.87 -35.50
N PRO A 86 -12.32 25.66 -36.81
CA PRO A 86 -13.52 26.15 -37.47
C PRO A 86 -14.75 25.50 -36.81
N ALA A 87 -15.85 26.25 -36.72
CA ALA A 87 -17.12 25.67 -36.32
C ALA A 87 -17.49 24.56 -37.31
N ALA A 88 -17.70 23.34 -36.81
CA ALA A 88 -18.23 22.27 -37.64
C ALA A 88 -19.56 22.74 -38.26
N PRO A 89 -19.78 22.58 -39.58
CA PRO A 89 -21.00 23.04 -40.22
C PRO A 89 -22.20 22.36 -39.56
N SER A 90 -23.11 23.15 -39.02
CA SER A 90 -24.34 22.63 -38.42
C SER A 90 -25.23 22.06 -39.51
N SER A 91 -25.09 20.76 -39.79
CA SER A 91 -26.04 19.99 -40.58
C SER A 91 -27.37 19.91 -39.83
N ALA A 92 -28.19 20.96 -39.95
CA ALA A 92 -29.56 21.01 -39.48
C ALA A 92 -30.47 20.19 -40.40
N THR A 93 -30.18 18.90 -40.53
CA THR A 93 -30.97 17.92 -41.28
C THR A 93 -30.69 16.52 -40.74
N ALA A 94 -31.74 15.69 -40.73
CA ALA A 94 -31.81 14.39 -40.05
C ALA A 94 -31.62 14.45 -38.53
N ALA A 95 -32.74 14.30 -37.82
CA ALA A 95 -32.71 13.70 -36.48
C ALA A 95 -32.28 12.22 -36.63
N ALA A 96 -30.96 12.00 -36.74
CA ALA A 96 -30.38 10.68 -36.50
C ALA A 96 -30.88 10.19 -35.13
N PRO A 97 -31.25 8.90 -34.97
CA PRO A 97 -31.91 8.43 -33.77
C PRO A 97 -31.04 8.74 -32.55
N ARG A 98 -31.57 9.56 -31.64
CA ARG A 98 -30.97 9.82 -30.32
C ARG A 98 -31.16 8.59 -29.43
N GLY A 99 -30.43 7.55 -29.78
CA GLY A 99 -30.22 6.34 -29.01
C GLY A 99 -28.76 5.91 -29.21
N ARG A 100 -28.25 5.05 -28.33
CA ARG A 100 -27.04 4.29 -28.68
C ARG A 100 -27.32 3.55 -29.98
N LEU A 101 -26.35 3.49 -30.89
CA LEU A 101 -26.30 2.36 -31.80
C LEU A 101 -26.41 1.10 -30.93
N ALA A 102 -27.35 0.21 -31.25
CA ALA A 102 -27.43 -1.07 -30.54
C ALA A 102 -26.06 -1.73 -30.71
N PHE A 103 -25.44 -2.15 -29.60
CA PHE A 103 -24.17 -2.86 -29.66
C PHE A 103 -24.34 -4.04 -30.60
N SER A 104 -23.54 -4.10 -31.66
CA SER A 104 -23.54 -5.27 -32.54
C SER A 104 -23.11 -6.50 -31.73
N ASP A 105 -23.53 -7.71 -32.13
CA ASP A 105 -23.14 -8.94 -31.43
C ASP A 105 -21.61 -9.08 -31.28
N ALA A 106 -20.85 -8.53 -32.23
CA ALA A 106 -19.39 -8.46 -32.18
C ALA A 106 -18.88 -7.50 -31.09
N GLU A 107 -19.49 -6.34 -30.93
CA GLU A 107 -19.17 -5.34 -29.89
C GLU A 107 -19.65 -5.78 -28.52
N ASP A 108 -20.85 -6.37 -28.39
CA ASP A 108 -21.35 -6.88 -27.11
C ASP A 108 -20.53 -8.10 -26.65
N ALA A 109 -20.17 -9.01 -27.56
CA ALA A 109 -19.21 -10.06 -27.26
C ALA A 109 -17.81 -9.51 -26.94
N ALA A 110 -17.39 -8.38 -27.53
CA ALA A 110 -16.14 -7.71 -27.17
C ALA A 110 -16.22 -7.04 -25.79
N LEU A 111 -17.37 -6.43 -25.45
CA LEU A 111 -17.66 -5.85 -24.15
C LEU A 111 -17.73 -6.92 -23.06
N MET A 112 -18.36 -8.06 -23.34
CA MET A 112 -18.41 -9.24 -22.45
C MET A 112 -17.02 -9.86 -22.28
N ARG A 113 -16.21 -9.98 -23.35
CA ARG A 113 -14.80 -10.38 -23.23
C ARG A 113 -13.98 -9.36 -22.44
N ALA A 114 -14.21 -8.06 -22.62
CA ALA A 114 -13.51 -7.00 -21.91
C ALA A 114 -13.92 -6.93 -20.43
N ALA A 115 -15.20 -7.12 -20.10
CA ALA A 115 -15.73 -7.19 -18.75
C ALA A 115 -15.31 -8.48 -18.03
N MET A 116 -15.29 -9.62 -18.73
CA MET A 116 -14.73 -10.87 -18.23
C MET A 116 -13.21 -10.72 -18.02
N ARG A 117 -12.49 -10.08 -18.94
CA ARG A 117 -11.05 -9.77 -18.79
C ARG A 117 -10.79 -8.79 -17.66
N GLU A 118 -11.61 -7.76 -17.47
CA GLU A 118 -11.53 -6.84 -16.32
C GLU A 118 -11.87 -7.56 -15.01
N ARG A 119 -12.85 -8.46 -14.98
CA ARG A 119 -13.17 -9.28 -13.80
C ARG A 119 -12.03 -10.23 -13.48
N TYR A 120 -11.50 -10.92 -14.48
CA TYR A 120 -10.32 -11.77 -14.39
C TYR A 120 -9.07 -10.98 -13.97
N LEU A 121 -8.86 -9.78 -14.50
CA LEU A 121 -7.79 -8.85 -14.11
C LEU A 121 -8.02 -8.16 -12.75
N ARG A 122 -9.25 -8.13 -12.22
CA ARG A 122 -9.56 -7.75 -10.82
C ARG A 122 -9.39 -8.91 -9.86
N HIS A 123 -9.44 -10.15 -10.35
CA HIS A 123 -9.04 -11.35 -9.61
C HIS A 123 -7.52 -11.60 -9.69
N LEU A 124 -6.83 -11.12 -10.74
CA LEU A 124 -5.36 -11.17 -10.89
C LEU A 124 -4.64 -9.92 -10.37
N ARG A 125 -5.26 -8.73 -10.39
CA ARG A 125 -4.82 -7.64 -9.50
C ARG A 125 -5.02 -8.14 -8.09
N PRO A 126 -4.02 -8.10 -7.20
CA PRO A 126 -4.18 -8.52 -5.83
C PRO A 126 -4.99 -7.47 -5.04
N ALA A 127 -6.30 -7.43 -5.28
CA ALA A 127 -7.30 -6.74 -4.46
C ALA A 127 -7.37 -7.32 -3.03
N ARG A 128 -6.63 -8.41 -2.76
CA ARG A 128 -6.31 -8.92 -1.42
C ARG A 128 -5.27 -8.11 -0.64
N ARG A 129 -4.48 -7.23 -1.28
CA ARG A 129 -3.43 -6.43 -0.58
C ARG A 129 -4.00 -5.57 0.56
N ALA A 130 -5.19 -5.00 0.38
CA ALA A 130 -5.68 -3.93 1.25
C ALA A 130 -6.31 -4.39 2.58
N GLY A 131 -6.64 -5.69 2.74
CA GLY A 131 -7.41 -6.16 3.91
C GLY A 131 -6.88 -7.42 4.61
N LEU A 132 -5.91 -8.15 4.02
CA LEU A 132 -5.52 -9.47 4.54
C LEU A 132 -4.90 -9.42 5.95
N PHE A 133 -4.22 -8.32 6.28
CA PHE A 133 -3.57 -8.09 7.58
C PHE A 133 -4.04 -6.81 8.28
N GLU A 134 -5.04 -6.11 7.75
CA GLU A 134 -5.46 -4.78 8.24
C GLU A 134 -5.77 -4.79 9.74
N ALA A 135 -6.59 -5.74 10.21
CA ALA A 135 -6.87 -5.92 11.64
C ALA A 135 -5.62 -6.26 12.48
N ALA A 136 -4.65 -6.99 11.92
CA ALA A 136 -3.41 -7.40 12.59
C ALA A 136 -2.26 -6.38 12.48
N ASN A 137 -2.47 -5.29 11.72
CA ASN A 137 -1.51 -4.21 11.47
C ASN A 137 -2.04 -2.83 11.92
N ARG A 138 -3.30 -2.74 12.37
CA ARG A 138 -4.02 -1.51 12.75
C ARG A 138 -3.25 -0.57 13.68
N GLU A 139 -2.38 -1.12 14.53
CA GLU A 139 -1.52 -0.38 15.48
C GLU A 139 -0.37 0.41 14.82
N PHE A 140 -0.12 0.24 13.51
CA PHE A 140 0.93 0.97 12.79
C PHE A 140 0.43 2.23 12.07
N GLU A 141 -0.88 2.34 11.79
CA GLU A 141 -1.48 3.40 10.96
C GLU A 141 -2.10 4.55 11.79
N THR A 142 -2.07 4.47 13.13
CA THR A 142 -2.86 5.37 14.00
C THR A 142 -2.15 6.63 14.51
N VAL A 143 -0.92 6.96 14.07
CA VAL A 143 -0.20 8.13 14.61
C VAL A 143 0.65 8.99 13.65
N GLU A 144 0.96 8.57 12.40
CA GLU A 144 1.82 9.33 11.47
C GLU A 144 1.07 10.07 10.33
N SER A 145 -0.12 10.58 10.60
CA SER A 145 -0.78 11.55 9.71
C SER A 145 -1.58 12.59 10.49
N ARG A 146 -0.84 13.48 11.16
CA ARG A 146 -1.36 14.76 11.66
C ARG A 146 -0.36 15.89 11.42
N SER A 147 -0.33 16.37 10.19
CA SER A 147 0.39 17.61 9.82
C SER A 147 -0.39 18.84 10.32
N ASP A 148 0.35 19.83 10.83
CA ASP A 148 -0.09 21.15 11.32
C ASP A 148 -1.14 21.16 12.48
N ALA A 149 -0.99 21.96 13.54
CA ALA A 149 -0.37 23.28 13.61
C ALA A 149 0.13 23.65 15.02
N SER A 150 1.05 24.62 15.04
CA SER A 150 1.33 25.63 16.08
C SER A 150 1.69 25.28 17.53
N GLU A 151 2.77 25.94 17.93
CA GLU A 151 2.94 26.71 19.17
C GLU A 151 3.32 26.01 20.49
N ILE A 152 4.62 26.13 20.73
CA ILE A 152 5.30 26.23 22.01
C ILE A 152 4.49 26.93 23.13
N SER A 153 4.18 26.16 24.17
CA SER A 153 4.13 26.57 25.58
C SER A 153 4.22 25.28 26.40
N GLY A 154 5.16 25.07 27.32
CA GLY A 154 6.00 26.05 28.00
C GLY A 154 5.61 26.17 29.47
N GLU A 155 5.63 25.07 30.24
CA GLU A 155 5.96 25.11 31.66
C GLU A 155 6.27 23.70 32.23
N LEU A 156 7.29 23.67 33.10
CA LEU A 156 7.61 22.54 33.99
C LEU A 156 6.81 22.70 35.29
N PRO A 157 6.58 21.59 36.03
CA PRO A 157 7.35 21.48 37.28
C PRO A 157 7.89 20.04 37.49
N THR A 158 9.18 19.83 37.77
CA THR A 158 9.73 19.64 39.13
C THR A 158 8.68 19.17 40.16
N LYS A 159 8.85 18.10 40.94
CA LYS A 159 10.03 17.42 41.54
C LYS A 159 9.44 16.08 42.06
N GLU A 160 10.12 14.95 42.27
CA GLU A 160 11.29 14.74 43.12
C GLU A 160 12.07 13.46 42.73
N ARG A 161 13.30 13.39 43.22
CA ARG A 161 14.28 12.34 43.00
C ARG A 161 14.78 11.89 44.37
N ILE A 162 14.44 10.68 44.81
CA ILE A 162 15.08 10.03 45.96
C ILE A 162 15.50 8.64 45.51
N SER A 163 16.80 8.36 45.65
CA SER A 163 17.41 7.04 45.42
C SER A 163 17.84 6.43 46.77
N PRO A 164 18.57 5.31 46.82
CA PRO A 164 18.16 4.15 47.61
C PRO A 164 18.71 4.15 49.04
N GLY A 165 18.09 3.34 49.91
CA GLY A 165 18.58 3.06 51.25
C GLY A 165 18.39 1.59 51.63
N GLU A 166 19.50 0.90 51.88
CA GLU A 166 19.51 -0.47 52.40
C GLU A 166 18.93 -0.53 53.82
N THR A 167 18.28 -1.64 54.18
CA THR A 167 18.56 -2.33 55.44
C THR A 167 18.25 -3.81 55.31
N ALA A 168 19.13 -4.65 55.87
CA ALA A 168 18.96 -6.09 55.87
C ALA A 168 17.97 -6.54 56.96
N SER A 169 17.31 -7.68 56.71
CA SER A 169 16.86 -8.56 57.79
C SER A 169 16.96 -10.00 57.34
N GLY A 170 18.03 -10.67 57.75
CA GLY A 170 18.19 -12.11 57.56
C GLY A 170 17.68 -12.86 58.78
N LEU A 171 17.01 -14.00 58.55
CA LEU A 171 16.99 -15.10 59.50
C LEU A 171 17.32 -16.41 58.79
N LYS A 172 17.96 -17.31 59.54
CA LYS A 172 18.83 -18.38 59.05
C LYS A 172 18.54 -19.67 59.81
N THR A 173 18.23 -20.74 59.07
CA THR A 173 18.31 -22.16 59.47
C THR A 173 18.32 -22.97 58.16
N VAL A 174 19.37 -23.62 57.65
CA VAL A 174 20.46 -24.47 58.21
C VAL A 174 20.02 -25.89 58.57
N LEU A 175 20.25 -26.81 57.63
CA LEU A 175 20.93 -28.13 57.71
C LEU A 175 20.90 -28.70 56.26
N GLN A 176 22.00 -28.87 55.51
CA GLN A 176 23.10 -29.87 55.62
C GLN A 176 22.57 -31.33 55.52
N ASP A 177 23.17 -32.31 54.82
CA ASP A 177 24.40 -32.39 53.97
C ASP A 177 24.28 -33.63 53.02
N SER A 178 25.20 -34.09 52.13
CA SER A 178 26.63 -33.83 51.88
C SER A 178 27.11 -34.24 50.45
N VAL A 179 28.42 -34.04 50.19
CA VAL A 179 29.42 -34.75 49.33
C VAL A 179 28.98 -36.11 48.73
N GLY A 180 29.15 -36.50 47.45
CA GLY A 180 30.26 -36.43 46.44
C GLY A 180 30.48 -37.87 45.85
N PRO A 181 31.40 -38.20 44.89
CA PRO A 181 32.27 -37.41 44.01
C PRO A 181 32.20 -37.83 42.49
N ASP A 182 33.17 -37.34 41.70
CA ASP A 182 33.60 -37.69 40.33
C ASP A 182 33.05 -38.93 39.58
N THR A 183 32.75 -38.74 38.28
CA THR A 183 33.26 -39.61 37.20
C THR A 183 33.48 -38.81 35.91
N ARG A 184 34.74 -38.51 35.63
CA ARG A 184 35.23 -37.96 34.36
C ARG A 184 35.34 -39.06 33.31
N LEU A 185 34.59 -38.95 32.21
CA LEU A 185 34.94 -39.58 30.93
C LEU A 185 34.83 -38.55 29.81
N GLN A 186 35.96 -37.88 29.53
CA GLN A 186 36.23 -37.32 28.22
C GLN A 186 36.68 -38.46 27.32
N MET A 187 35.93 -38.73 26.25
CA MET A 187 36.52 -39.19 25.00
C MET A 187 36.07 -38.22 23.92
N GLU A 188 37.05 -37.54 23.37
CA GLU A 188 36.91 -36.47 22.39
C GLU A 188 36.94 -37.09 20.99
N GLU A 189 35.88 -36.88 20.19
CA GLU A 189 36.06 -36.83 18.74
C GLU A 189 35.05 -35.86 18.07
N GLN A 190 35.55 -34.63 17.93
CA GLN A 190 35.41 -33.79 16.74
C GLN A 190 34.04 -33.14 16.39
N PRO A 191 33.92 -31.80 16.51
CA PRO A 191 32.73 -31.07 16.08
C PRO A 191 32.76 -30.77 14.57
N THR A 192 32.18 -31.64 13.75
CA THR A 192 31.88 -31.36 12.33
C THR A 192 30.51 -30.72 12.13
N SER A 193 30.16 -29.74 12.98
CA SER A 193 28.98 -28.88 12.77
C SER A 193 29.34 -27.64 11.94
N THR A 194 29.81 -27.87 10.71
CA THR A 194 29.73 -26.85 9.66
C THR A 194 28.29 -26.81 9.17
N CYS A 195 27.39 -26.28 10.00
CA CYS A 195 26.03 -25.97 9.58
C CYS A 195 26.09 -24.92 8.46
N SER A 196 26.07 -25.38 7.21
CA SER A 196 26.01 -24.54 6.02
C SER A 196 24.69 -23.78 5.97
N SER A 197 24.62 -22.66 6.69
CA SER A 197 23.49 -21.73 6.78
C SER A 197 22.98 -21.30 5.39
N SER A 198 23.87 -21.24 4.41
CA SER A 198 23.58 -21.05 2.99
C SER A 198 22.52 -22.02 2.42
N SER A 199 22.50 -23.29 2.86
CA SER A 199 21.51 -24.27 2.40
C SER A 199 20.11 -23.95 2.91
N MET A 200 19.98 -23.64 4.19
CA MET A 200 18.71 -23.32 4.83
C MET A 200 18.08 -22.05 4.23
N VAL A 201 18.90 -21.03 3.97
CA VAL A 201 18.46 -19.81 3.28
C VAL A 201 18.05 -20.12 1.84
N GLY A 202 18.79 -20.97 1.12
CA GLY A 202 18.44 -21.41 -0.23
C GLY A 202 17.08 -22.11 -0.30
N ASP A 203 16.77 -22.98 0.65
CA ASP A 203 15.48 -23.69 0.70
C ASP A 203 14.32 -22.77 1.16
N ALA A 204 14.58 -21.82 2.06
CA ALA A 204 13.63 -20.77 2.39
C ALA A 204 13.29 -19.90 1.17
N VAL A 205 14.29 -19.50 0.37
CA VAL A 205 14.08 -18.72 -0.87
C VAL A 205 13.22 -19.50 -1.88
N LYS A 206 13.52 -20.79 -2.12
CA LYS A 206 12.67 -21.66 -2.97
C LYS A 206 11.24 -21.74 -2.45
N MET A 207 11.06 -21.87 -1.13
CA MET A 207 9.74 -21.93 -0.51
C MET A 207 8.97 -20.62 -0.70
N MET A 208 9.60 -19.47 -0.47
CA MET A 208 8.99 -18.16 -0.68
C MET A 208 8.57 -17.96 -2.15
N GLN A 209 9.44 -18.30 -3.10
CA GLN A 209 9.12 -18.27 -4.54
C GLN A 209 7.92 -19.16 -4.87
N CYS A 210 7.91 -20.41 -4.38
CA CYS A 210 6.81 -21.34 -4.59
C CYS A 210 5.48 -20.83 -4.01
N LEU A 211 5.48 -20.16 -2.84
CA LEU A 211 4.27 -19.54 -2.29
C LEU A 211 3.83 -18.30 -3.09
N MET A 212 4.76 -17.47 -3.58
CA MET A 212 4.44 -16.33 -4.45
C MET A 212 3.73 -16.81 -5.73
N GLU A 213 4.27 -17.84 -6.39
CA GLU A 213 3.67 -18.46 -7.59
C GLU A 213 2.29 -19.06 -7.30
N LYS A 214 2.16 -19.87 -6.24
CA LYS A 214 0.91 -20.57 -5.90
C LYS A 214 -0.22 -19.66 -5.37
N SER A 215 0.11 -18.47 -4.88
CA SER A 215 -0.87 -17.53 -4.32
C SER A 215 -1.09 -16.26 -5.15
N GLY A 216 -0.22 -15.98 -6.12
CA GLY A 216 -0.24 -14.73 -6.90
C GLY A 216 0.14 -13.49 -6.08
N MET A 217 0.83 -13.68 -4.95
CA MET A 217 1.18 -12.61 -4.00
C MET A 217 2.63 -12.18 -4.17
N ASP A 218 2.94 -10.93 -3.79
CA ASP A 218 4.29 -10.42 -3.84
C ASP A 218 5.13 -10.87 -2.63
N LEU A 219 6.46 -10.71 -2.76
CA LEU A 219 7.42 -11.12 -1.74
C LEU A 219 7.11 -10.52 -0.37
N LEU A 220 6.69 -9.23 -0.33
CA LEU A 220 6.33 -8.54 0.91
C LEU A 220 5.14 -9.22 1.60
N THR A 221 4.06 -9.48 0.86
CA THR A 221 2.86 -10.13 1.41
C THR A 221 3.15 -11.56 1.89
N VAL A 222 3.95 -12.32 1.14
CA VAL A 222 4.34 -13.70 1.53
C VAL A 222 5.24 -13.68 2.78
N THR A 223 6.23 -12.79 2.84
CA THR A 223 7.11 -12.62 4.01
C THR A 223 6.30 -12.24 5.25
N GLN A 224 5.40 -11.27 5.13
CA GLN A 224 4.52 -10.86 6.21
C GLN A 224 3.62 -12.01 6.66
N ALA A 225 3.08 -12.80 5.73
CA ALA A 225 2.26 -13.97 6.04
C ALA A 225 3.04 -15.02 6.86
N PHE A 226 4.29 -15.33 6.49
CA PHE A 226 5.16 -16.20 7.28
C PHE A 226 5.40 -15.67 8.70
N LEU A 227 5.75 -14.37 8.83
CA LEU A 227 5.97 -13.72 10.13
C LEU A 227 4.71 -13.74 11.02
N LYS A 228 3.52 -13.63 10.43
CA LYS A 228 2.21 -13.64 11.12
C LYS A 228 1.69 -15.06 11.42
N ASN A 229 2.26 -16.09 10.80
CA ASN A 229 1.95 -17.52 11.00
C ASN A 229 3.13 -18.32 11.59
N SER A 230 4.05 -17.66 12.32
CA SER A 230 5.17 -18.30 13.03
C SER A 230 6.06 -19.21 12.15
N GLY A 231 6.25 -18.86 10.87
CA GLY A 231 7.03 -19.64 9.92
C GLY A 231 6.32 -20.87 9.34
N GLU A 232 5.09 -21.20 9.75
CA GLU A 232 4.39 -22.40 9.31
C GLU A 232 3.96 -22.30 7.84
N ALA A 233 4.65 -23.01 6.94
CA ALA A 233 4.46 -22.92 5.49
C ALA A 233 3.04 -23.29 5.02
N GLU A 234 2.46 -24.34 5.58
CA GLU A 234 1.10 -24.78 5.22
C GLU A 234 0.02 -23.80 5.70
N ALA A 235 0.13 -23.32 6.95
CA ALA A 235 -0.77 -22.31 7.50
C ALA A 235 -0.68 -21.02 6.68
N THR A 236 0.54 -20.61 6.31
CA THR A 236 0.82 -19.46 5.46
C THR A 236 0.18 -19.60 4.08
N LEU A 237 0.38 -20.73 3.39
CA LEU A 237 -0.22 -20.96 2.07
C LEU A 237 -1.76 -20.95 2.12
N HIS A 238 -2.35 -21.65 3.10
CA HIS A 238 -3.80 -21.67 3.25
C HIS A 238 -4.37 -20.28 3.60
N PHE A 239 -3.68 -19.53 4.46
CA PHE A 239 -4.06 -18.17 4.82
C PHE A 239 -4.01 -17.23 3.60
N LEU A 240 -2.96 -17.30 2.79
CA LEU A 240 -2.86 -16.52 1.54
C LEU A 240 -3.96 -16.89 0.53
N GLN A 241 -4.39 -18.15 0.51
CA GLN A 241 -5.45 -18.66 -0.38
C GLN A 241 -6.89 -18.36 0.09
N THR A 242 -7.14 -18.33 1.39
CA THR A 242 -8.51 -18.27 1.97
C THR A 242 -8.78 -17.05 2.86
N GLY A 243 -7.74 -16.36 3.31
CA GLY A 243 -7.81 -15.32 4.34
C GLY A 243 -7.98 -15.85 5.77
N ARG A 244 -7.87 -17.17 5.99
CA ARG A 244 -8.04 -17.83 7.30
C ARG A 244 -7.03 -18.97 7.49
N ARG A 245 -6.63 -19.25 8.73
CA ARG A 245 -5.84 -20.45 9.04
C ARG A 245 -6.73 -21.70 9.04
N ARG A 246 -6.14 -22.89 8.82
CA ARG A 246 -6.86 -24.18 8.79
C ARG A 246 -7.40 -24.61 10.16
N ASP A 247 -6.69 -24.24 11.22
CA ASP A 247 -6.99 -24.56 12.62
C ASP A 247 -8.04 -23.62 13.25
N GLY A 248 -8.59 -22.68 12.47
CA GLY A 248 -9.63 -21.75 12.92
C GLY A 248 -9.14 -20.57 13.76
N TYR A 249 -7.88 -20.57 14.20
CA TYR A 249 -7.29 -19.52 15.01
C TYR A 249 -6.90 -18.27 14.17
N PRO A 250 -6.79 -17.09 14.80
CA PRO A 250 -6.30 -15.88 14.14
C PRO A 250 -4.79 -15.92 13.87
N VAL A 251 -4.31 -14.99 13.04
CA VAL A 251 -2.87 -14.70 12.88
C VAL A 251 -2.39 -13.76 13.98
N TRP A 252 -1.09 -13.77 14.28
CA TRP A 252 -0.50 -12.99 15.38
C TRP A 252 -0.48 -11.47 15.08
N SER A 253 -0.99 -10.63 15.99
CA SER A 253 -0.79 -9.17 15.92
C SER A 253 0.51 -8.73 16.61
N ARG A 254 0.80 -7.42 16.58
CA ARG A 254 1.92 -6.85 17.36
C ARG A 254 1.58 -6.81 18.86
N GLU A 255 0.37 -6.38 19.24
CA GLU A 255 -0.04 -6.46 20.65
C GLU A 255 0.01 -7.90 21.19
N ASP A 256 -0.39 -8.91 20.41
CA ASP A 256 -0.27 -10.32 20.83
C ASP A 256 1.20 -10.72 21.14
N ASP A 257 2.14 -10.22 20.33
CA ASP A 257 3.58 -10.43 20.52
C ASP A 257 4.16 -9.62 21.70
N LEU A 258 3.52 -8.51 22.10
CA LEU A 258 3.88 -7.71 23.28
C LEU A 258 3.28 -8.33 24.56
N GLU A 259 2.03 -8.79 24.49
CA GLU A 259 1.38 -9.59 25.54
C GLU A 259 2.16 -10.86 25.85
N LEU A 260 2.66 -11.58 24.84
CA LEU A 260 3.44 -12.80 25.00
C LEU A 260 4.78 -12.58 25.75
N GLN A 261 5.28 -11.35 25.81
CA GLN A 261 6.50 -10.99 26.55
C GLN A 261 6.24 -10.64 28.03
N LYS A 262 4.97 -10.43 28.42
CA LYS A 262 4.59 -10.17 29.82
C LYS A 262 4.63 -11.50 30.57
N ASP A 263 5.44 -11.62 31.63
CA ASP A 263 5.42 -12.80 32.51
C ASP A 263 4.24 -12.75 33.48
N ASP A 264 3.04 -12.73 32.89
CA ASP A 264 1.75 -12.61 33.56
C ASP A 264 0.90 -13.83 33.17
N GLU A 265 0.48 -14.60 34.16
CA GLU A 265 -0.31 -15.82 33.98
C GLU A 265 -1.72 -15.53 33.44
N CYS A 266 -2.34 -14.41 33.81
CA CYS A 266 -3.63 -13.98 33.27
C CYS A 266 -3.51 -13.65 31.77
N VAL A 267 -2.44 -12.96 31.37
CA VAL A 267 -2.14 -12.68 29.95
C VAL A 267 -1.85 -13.98 29.19
N ARG A 268 -1.03 -14.88 29.75
CA ARG A 268 -0.76 -16.21 29.18
C ARG A 268 -2.04 -17.01 28.94
N ASN A 269 -2.95 -17.04 29.92
CA ASN A 269 -4.23 -17.75 29.80
C ASN A 269 -5.17 -17.12 28.75
N LYS A 270 -5.18 -15.78 28.61
CA LYS A 270 -5.91 -15.10 27.51
C LYS A 270 -5.37 -15.48 26.14
N LEU A 271 -4.05 -15.52 25.97
CA LEU A 271 -3.41 -15.91 24.70
C LEU A 271 -3.64 -17.40 24.38
N ILE A 272 -3.61 -18.29 25.38
CA ILE A 272 -4.00 -19.71 25.22
C ILE A 272 -5.45 -19.82 24.76
N ALA A 273 -6.38 -19.05 25.34
CA ALA A 273 -7.78 -19.04 24.90
C ALA A 273 -7.97 -18.49 23.48
N LYS A 274 -7.15 -17.53 23.05
CA LYS A 274 -7.23 -16.88 21.73
C LYS A 274 -6.57 -17.68 20.59
N PHE A 275 -5.49 -18.41 20.87
CA PHE A 275 -4.68 -19.10 19.84
C PHE A 275 -4.56 -20.61 20.03
N GLY A 276 -4.90 -21.15 21.20
CA GLY A 276 -4.60 -22.52 21.59
C GLY A 276 -3.16 -22.69 22.11
N ALA A 277 -2.95 -23.64 23.02
CA ALA A 277 -1.66 -23.86 23.67
C ALA A 277 -0.55 -24.26 22.68
N GLU A 278 -0.87 -25.04 21.64
CA GLU A 278 0.09 -25.47 20.62
C GLU A 278 0.64 -24.28 19.82
N ASN A 279 -0.23 -23.41 19.32
CA ASN A 279 0.17 -22.22 18.56
C ASN A 279 0.96 -21.22 19.41
N LEU A 280 0.64 -21.12 20.69
CA LEU A 280 1.41 -20.31 21.64
C LEU A 280 2.83 -20.88 21.83
N ALA A 281 2.96 -22.20 22.02
CA ALA A 281 4.27 -22.86 22.10
C ALA A 281 5.10 -22.66 20.82
N LYS A 282 4.49 -22.84 19.64
CA LYS A 282 5.12 -22.55 18.34
C LYS A 282 5.56 -21.10 18.23
N ARG A 283 4.76 -20.12 18.69
CA ARG A 283 5.13 -18.70 18.66
C ARG A 283 6.30 -18.39 19.57
N VAL A 284 6.30 -18.93 20.79
CA VAL A 284 7.40 -18.77 21.75
C VAL A 284 8.71 -19.34 21.18
N ALA A 285 8.66 -20.49 20.50
CA ALA A 285 9.83 -21.04 19.81
C ALA A 285 10.27 -20.13 18.64
N PHE A 286 9.34 -19.71 17.77
CA PHE A 286 9.63 -18.85 16.62
C PHE A 286 10.25 -17.50 17.00
N ARG A 287 9.87 -16.90 18.14
CA ARG A 287 10.44 -15.64 18.64
C ARG A 287 11.79 -15.76 19.36
N LYS A 288 12.28 -16.99 19.60
CA LYS A 288 13.58 -17.28 20.23
C LYS A 288 14.67 -17.65 19.22
N SER A 289 14.31 -17.78 17.94
CA SER A 289 15.22 -18.02 16.82
C SER A 289 15.63 -16.72 16.11
#